data_AF-A0A9D2BXV0-F1
#
_entry.id   AF-A0A9D2BXV0-F1
#
_cell.length_a   1.000
_cell.length_b   1.000
_cell.length_c   1.000
_cell.angle_alpha   90.00
_cell.angle_beta   90.00
_cell.angle_gamma   90.00
#
_symmetry.space_group_name_H-M   'P 1'
#
loop_
_entity.id
_entity.type
_entity.pdbx_description
1 polymer ?
#
loop_
_entity_poly.entity_id
_entity_poly.type
_entity_poly.pdbx_seq_one_letter_code
_entity_poly.pdbx_strand_id
1 'polypeptide(L)' 'MDSKNGFTLTNRDYVLRAWQNSTELVRDYQSYAQELEGDDRQLAKLFSEFAEEEAVHAAKLLELLRGYEK' A
#
# COMPACT_ATOMS: atom_id res chain seq x y z
N MET A 1 -5.77 5.51 -23.09
CA MET A 1 -5.13 6.46 -22.16
C MET A 1 -6.02 7.68 -22.11
N ASP A 2 -6.70 7.88 -20.98
CA ASP A 2 -7.68 8.96 -20.79
C ASP A 2 -6.97 10.28 -20.50
N SER A 3 -6.96 11.18 -21.49
CA SER A 3 -6.37 12.51 -21.39
C SER A 3 -7.42 13.54 -20.96
N LYS A 4 -7.77 13.58 -19.68
CA LYS A 4 -8.44 14.76 -19.11
C LYS A 4 -7.36 15.67 -18.52
N ASN A 5 -7.09 16.79 -19.20
CA ASN A 5 -6.15 17.87 -18.83
C ASN A 5 -4.70 17.81 -19.37
N GLY A 6 -4.42 17.01 -20.40
CA GLY A 6 -3.12 17.06 -21.10
C GLY A 6 -1.92 16.42 -20.37
N PHE A 7 -2.08 16.03 -19.11
CA PHE A 7 -1.17 15.12 -18.42
C PHE A 7 -1.61 13.68 -18.64
N THR A 8 -0.76 12.86 -19.25
CA THR A 8 -0.99 11.42 -19.39
C THR A 8 -0.19 10.71 -18.31
N LEU A 9 -0.87 9.97 -17.45
CA LEU A 9 -0.21 9.12 -16.47
C LEU A 9 0.54 8.00 -17.18
N THR A 10 1.80 7.83 -16.82
CA THR A 10 2.63 6.73 -17.28
C THR A 10 2.33 5.48 -16.46
N ASN A 11 2.70 4.30 -16.99
CA ASN A 11 2.63 3.05 -16.22
C ASN A 11 3.42 3.16 -14.91
N ARG A 12 4.56 3.87 -14.93
CA ARG A 12 5.35 4.17 -13.72
C ARG A 12 4.55 4.96 -12.69
N ASP A 13 3.77 5.95 -13.10
CA ASP A 13 2.96 6.77 -12.19
C ASP A 13 1.87 5.96 -11.51
N TYR A 14 1.23 5.03 -12.25
CA TYR A 14 0.26 4.12 -11.66
C TYR A 14 0.89 3.20 -10.61
N VAL A 15 2.06 2.60 -10.91
CA VAL A 15 2.76 1.74 -9.95
C VAL A 15 3.28 2.55 -8.75
N LEU A 16 3.74 3.79 -8.96
CA LEU A 16 4.20 4.67 -7.89
C LEU A 16 3.07 4.98 -6.91
N ARG A 17 1.90 5.35 -7.45
CA ARG A 17 0.73 5.64 -6.64
C ARG A 17 0.24 4.40 -5.89
N ALA A 18 0.20 3.25 -6.56
CA ALA A 18 -0.17 2.00 -5.91
C ALA A 18 0.79 1.65 -4.76
N TRP A 19 2.10 1.79 -4.99
CA TRP A 19 3.11 1.54 -3.95
C TRP A 19 2.93 2.47 -2.75
N GLN A 20 2.73 3.77 -2.98
CA GLN A 20 2.47 4.75 -1.92
C GLN A 20 1.24 4.36 -1.09
N ASN A 21 0.12 4.08 -1.77
CA ASN A 21 -1.12 3.66 -1.11
C ASN A 21 -0.92 2.39 -0.27
N SER A 22 -0.23 1.38 -0.81
CA SER A 22 0.07 0.16 -0.05
C SER A 22 0.90 0.46 1.20
N THR A 23 1.92 1.32 1.10
CA THR A 23 2.70 1.69 2.29
C THR A 23 1.91 2.51 3.31
N GLU A 24 0.93 3.32 2.89
CA GLU A 24 0.02 4.02 3.81
C GLU A 24 -0.87 3.01 4.55
N LEU A 25 -1.49 2.08 3.83
CA LEU A 25 -2.32 1.03 4.43
C LEU A 25 -1.55 0.15 5.40
N VAL A 26 -0.28 -0.19 5.13
CA VAL A 26 0.57 -0.89 6.11
C VAL A 26 0.66 -0.12 7.43
N ARG A 27 0.90 1.21 7.37
CA ARG A 27 1.03 2.05 8.57
C ARG A 27 -0.31 2.14 9.30
N ASP A 28 -1.39 2.39 8.57
CA ASP A 28 -2.74 2.52 9.12
C ASP A 28 -3.16 1.24 9.83
N TYR A 29 -3.00 0.08 9.18
CA TYR A 29 -3.34 -1.22 9.77
C TYR A 29 -2.47 -1.58 10.97
N GLN A 30 -1.18 -1.24 10.96
CA GLN A 30 -0.32 -1.39 12.14
C GLN A 30 -0.80 -0.51 13.31
N SER A 31 -1.16 0.75 13.03
CA SER A 31 -1.70 1.66 14.04
C SER A 31 -3.02 1.15 14.60
N TYR A 32 -3.96 0.69 13.76
CA TYR A 32 -5.23 0.15 14.22
C TYR A 32 -5.06 -1.12 15.07
N ALA A 33 -4.17 -2.03 14.65
CA ALA A 33 -3.86 -3.23 15.42
C ALA A 33 -3.35 -2.88 16.82
N GLN A 34 -2.47 -1.87 16.93
CA GLN A 34 -1.93 -1.41 18.21
C GLN A 34 -3.00 -0.73 19.08
N GLU A 35 -3.84 0.13 18.51
CA GLU A 35 -4.91 0.81 19.24
C GLU A 35 -5.98 -0.16 19.78
N LEU A 36 -6.25 -1.24 19.04
CA LEU A 36 -7.30 -2.21 19.36
C LEU A 36 -6.82 -3.37 20.24
N GLU A 37 -5.53 -3.53 20.50
CA GLU A 37 -4.95 -4.67 21.24
C GLU A 37 -5.59 -4.87 22.63
N GLY A 38 -6.00 -3.78 23.28
CA GLY A 38 -6.65 -3.78 24.58
C GLY A 38 -8.18 -3.91 24.59
N ASP A 39 -8.85 -3.71 23.44
CA ASP A 39 -10.32 -3.63 23.32
C ASP A 39 -10.89 -4.82 22.53
N ASP A 40 -10.41 -5.02 21.30
CA ASP A 40 -10.85 -6.10 20.42
C ASP A 40 -9.64 -6.82 19.82
N ARG A 41 -9.21 -7.88 20.50
CA ARG A 41 -8.07 -8.71 20.07
C ARG A 41 -8.28 -9.41 18.73
N GLN A 42 -9.53 -9.74 18.38
CA GLN A 42 -9.80 -10.41 17.12
C GLN A 42 -9.64 -9.42 15.96
N LEU A 43 -10.18 -8.22 16.12
CA LEU A 43 -10.04 -7.16 15.13
C LEU A 43 -8.59 -6.65 15.04
N ALA A 44 -7.89 -6.53 16.17
CA ALA A 44 -6.46 -6.19 16.20
C ALA A 44 -5.62 -7.20 15.41
N LYS A 45 -5.88 -8.50 15.58
CA LYS A 45 -5.22 -9.57 14.82
C LYS A 45 -5.50 -9.46 13.32
N LEU A 46 -6.76 -9.19 12.94
CA LEU A 46 -7.14 -9.02 11.54
C LEU A 46 -6.38 -7.85 10.88
N PHE A 47 -6.27 -6.70 11.56
CA PHE A 47 -5.50 -5.58 11.04
C PHE A 47 -4.00 -5.88 10.99
N SER A 48 -3.45 -6.63 11.94
CA SER A 48 -2.05 -7.09 11.85
C SER A 48 -1.83 -7.96 10.61
N GLU A 49 -2.75 -8.88 10.29
CA GLU A 49 -2.67 -9.73 9.10
C GLU A 49 -2.75 -8.88 7.82
N PHE A 50 -3.66 -7.90 7.76
CA PHE A 50 -3.76 -6.98 6.63
C PHE A 50 -2.50 -6.12 6.43
N ALA A 51 -1.85 -5.69 7.51
CA ALA A 51 -0.58 -4.98 7.43
C ALA A 51 0.52 -5.84 6.79
N GLU A 52 0.58 -7.13 7.12
CA GLU A 52 1.54 -8.06 6.54
C GLU A 52 1.26 -8.31 5.04
N GLU A 53 0.00 -8.53 4.68
CA GLU A 53 -0.41 -8.72 3.29
C GLU A 53 -0.10 -7.49 2.43
N GLU A 54 -0.41 -6.30 2.94
CA GLU A 54 -0.17 -5.06 2.20
C GLU A 54 1.33 -4.72 2.11
N ALA A 55 2.14 -5.15 3.08
CA ALA A 55 3.60 -5.06 2.98
C ALA A 55 4.13 -5.93 1.83
N VAL A 56 3.53 -7.12 1.61
CA VAL A 56 3.85 -7.97 0.44
C VAL A 56 3.44 -7.29 -0.86
N HIS A 57 2.28 -6.62 -0.92
CA HIS A 57 1.86 -5.83 -2.08
C HIS A 57 2.84 -4.68 -2.36
N ALA A 58 3.19 -3.90 -1.32
CA ALA A 58 4.16 -2.81 -1.42
C ALA A 58 5.53 -3.31 -1.90
N ALA A 59 6.01 -4.46 -1.41
CA ALA A 59 7.29 -5.02 -1.86
C ALA A 59 7.28 -5.35 -3.37
N LYS A 60 6.23 -6.02 -3.86
CA LYS A 60 6.08 -6.33 -5.29
C LYS A 60 6.02 -5.08 -6.17
N LEU A 61 5.29 -4.06 -5.72
CA LEU A 61 5.18 -2.79 -6.44
C LEU A 61 6.51 -2.02 -6.46
N LEU A 62 7.28 -2.08 -5.37
CA LEU A 62 8.61 -1.49 -5.31
C LEU A 62 9.60 -2.16 -6.28
N GLU A 63 9.54 -3.49 -6.41
CA GLU A 63 10.35 -4.22 -7.39
C GLU A 63 10.01 -3.79 -8.83
N LEU A 64 8.72 -3.64 -9.14
CA LEU A 64 8.27 -3.13 -10.44
C LEU A 64 8.74 -1.68 -10.68
N LEU A 65 8.66 -0.80 -9.67
CA LEU A 65 9.16 0.58 -9.76
C LEU A 65 10.64 0.64 -10.12
N ARG A 66 11.46 -0.17 -9.46
CA ARG A 66 12.91 -0.28 -9.76
C ARG A 66 13.17 -0.75 -11.19
N GLY A 67 12.25 -1.51 -11.78
CA GLY A 67 12.32 -1.92 -13.18
C GLY A 67 12.12 -0.76 -14.17
N TYR A 68 11.36 0.28 -13.80
CA TYR A 68 11.14 1.47 -14.63
C TYR A 68 12.28 2.52 -14.54
N GLU A 69 13.21 2.38 -13.58
CA GLU A 69 14.35 3.30 -13.39
C GLU A 69 15.64 2.82 -14.07
N LYS A 70 15.58 1.68 -14.76
CA LYS A 70 16.70 1.09 -15.52
C LYS A 70 16.72 1.51 -16.98
#